data_AF-A0A7V5PYC2-F1
#
_entry.id   AF-A0A7V5PYC2-F1
#
_cell.length_a   1.000
_cell.length_b   1.000
_cell.length_c   1.000
_cell.angle_alpha   90.00
_cell.angle_beta   90.00
_cell.angle_gamma   90.00
#
_symmetry.space_group_name_H-M   'P 1'
#
loop_
_entity.id
_entity.type
_entity.pdbx_description
1 polymer ?
#
loop_
_entity_poly.entity_id
_entity_poly.type
_entity_poly.pdbx_seq_one_letter_code
_entity_poly.pdbx_strand_id
1 'polypeptide(L)'
;STTGNHLTREIKAAFCDAHLGENGLEKIDQVPKIFHGAAGLGSRDVRAGDIIAIFENMQGRPGQHFFCVGIDHPLALERTEDPDLRPPGAFSMRGHSVGGFGSVTTNKVIATIAGDVFGKDVQAYPKYGSEKKGLPTTYYLTIADSHIFSHSELKYVDLVVLNDTNALLSGNPLVGAVEGAAIFMQSPYTDPKDVWIRIPAHHRRTIRDKKIRVYYADMVKIAKEVASEPDLEMRMQGIVLLGAFLKLTPYAKEANMSDDEVYAGVEKALRKYFGKRGEQVVQDNLTCVKRGYSEMREIPQELIASE
;
A
#
# COMPACT_ATOMS: atom_id res chain seq x y z
N SER A 1 -23.58 26.60 -3.61
CA SER A 1 -24.91 26.59 -2.97
C SER A 1 -24.73 26.81 -1.49
N THR A 2 -25.40 27.80 -0.90
CA THR A 2 -25.37 28.08 0.55
C THR A 2 -26.22 27.10 1.37
N THR A 3 -27.05 26.28 0.71
CA THR A 3 -27.97 25.34 1.39
C THR A 3 -27.36 23.97 1.70
N GLY A 4 -26.25 23.62 1.05
CA GLY A 4 -25.53 22.35 1.21
C GLY A 4 -25.55 21.45 -0.02
N ASN A 5 -24.87 20.31 0.06
CA ASN A 5 -24.91 19.25 -0.95
C ASN A 5 -26.24 18.47 -0.89
N HIS A 6 -26.50 17.55 -1.84
CA HIS A 6 -27.77 16.82 -1.91
C HIS A 6 -28.14 16.13 -0.60
N LEU A 7 -27.22 15.34 -0.03
CA LEU A 7 -27.43 14.65 1.25
C LEU A 7 -27.73 15.63 2.40
N THR A 8 -27.01 16.75 2.46
CA THR A 8 -27.24 17.78 3.48
C THR A 8 -28.63 18.38 3.38
N ARG A 9 -29.12 18.61 2.16
CA ARG A 9 -30.45 19.18 1.92
C ARG A 9 -31.54 18.20 2.33
N GLU A 10 -31.37 16.91 2.04
CA GLU A 10 -32.30 15.85 2.48
C GLU A 10 -32.33 15.72 4.00
N ILE A 11 -31.17 15.72 4.66
CA ILE A 11 -31.09 15.69 6.14
C ILE A 11 -31.79 16.91 6.74
N LYS A 12 -31.53 18.12 6.21
CA LYS A 12 -32.19 19.35 6.66
C LYS A 12 -33.71 19.29 6.47
N ALA A 13 -34.19 18.75 5.36
CA ALA A 13 -35.62 18.57 5.10
C ALA A 13 -36.25 17.58 6.08
N ALA A 14 -35.61 16.43 6.32
CA ALA A 14 -36.09 15.43 7.28
C ALA A 14 -36.20 15.99 8.72
N PHE A 15 -35.22 16.78 9.16
CA PHE A 15 -35.32 17.47 10.45
C PHE A 15 -36.40 18.55 10.49
N CYS A 16 -36.69 19.20 9.35
CA CYS A 16 -37.80 20.15 9.24
C CYS A 16 -39.14 19.43 9.40
N ASP A 17 -39.36 18.33 8.67
CA ASP A 17 -40.57 17.51 8.74
C ASP A 17 -40.79 16.96 10.15
N ALA A 18 -39.73 16.44 10.78
CA ALA A 18 -39.77 15.97 12.17
C ALA A 18 -40.10 17.10 13.15
N HIS A 19 -39.58 18.31 12.94
CA HIS A 19 -39.90 19.44 13.81
C HIS A 19 -41.39 19.86 13.71
N LEU A 20 -41.95 19.75 12.50
CA LEU A 20 -43.36 20.01 12.23
C LEU A 20 -44.28 18.86 12.65
N GLY A 21 -43.74 17.64 12.87
CA GLY A 21 -44.52 16.44 13.15
C GLY A 21 -45.23 15.91 11.90
N GLU A 22 -44.66 16.15 10.73
CA GLU A 22 -45.21 15.74 9.43
C GLU A 22 -44.63 14.39 8.97
N ASN A 23 -45.20 13.83 7.90
CA ASN A 23 -44.71 12.62 7.23
C ASN A 23 -44.55 11.38 8.12
N GLY A 24 -45.31 11.31 9.23
CA GLY A 24 -45.27 10.16 10.15
C GLY A 24 -44.01 10.08 11.01
N LEU A 25 -43.22 11.16 11.07
CA LEU A 25 -42.03 11.24 11.91
C LEU A 25 -42.39 11.63 13.35
N GLU A 26 -41.62 11.14 14.32
CA GLU A 26 -41.74 11.57 15.72
C GLU A 26 -41.39 13.05 15.83
N LYS A 27 -42.25 13.83 16.50
CA LYS A 27 -42.06 15.26 16.62
C LYS A 27 -40.86 15.59 17.51
N ILE A 28 -39.95 16.42 17.00
CA ILE A 28 -38.80 16.92 17.76
C ILE A 28 -38.95 18.41 18.10
N ASP A 29 -38.46 18.81 19.27
CA ASP A 29 -38.54 20.21 19.72
C ASP A 29 -37.36 21.07 19.26
N GLN A 30 -36.21 20.45 18.93
CA GLN A 30 -35.00 21.16 18.54
C GLN A 30 -34.32 20.52 17.34
N VAL A 31 -33.97 21.36 16.36
CA VAL A 31 -33.14 20.96 15.22
C VAL A 31 -31.66 21.13 15.59
N PRO A 32 -30.82 20.09 15.47
CA PRO A 32 -29.40 20.21 15.77
C PRO A 32 -28.69 21.15 14.79
N LYS A 33 -27.54 21.70 15.19
CA LYS A 33 -26.67 22.41 14.24
C LYS A 33 -26.14 21.43 13.21
N ILE A 34 -26.40 21.71 11.93
CA ILE A 34 -25.96 20.87 10.81
C ILE A 34 -24.77 21.53 10.13
N PHE A 35 -23.65 20.81 10.12
CA PHE A 35 -22.45 21.13 9.36
C PHE A 35 -22.40 20.24 8.12
N HIS A 36 -21.71 20.68 7.07
CA HIS A 36 -21.59 19.89 5.86
C HIS A 36 -20.28 20.15 5.13
N GLY A 37 -19.79 19.15 4.42
CA GLY A 37 -18.58 19.31 3.64
C GLY A 37 -18.54 18.45 2.38
N ALA A 38 -17.46 18.65 1.63
CA ALA A 38 -17.10 17.85 0.47
C ALA A 38 -15.77 17.14 0.72
N ALA A 39 -15.72 15.85 0.36
CA ALA A 39 -14.56 14.99 0.54
C ALA A 39 -14.56 13.92 -0.56
N GLY A 40 -13.43 13.26 -0.80
CA GLY A 40 -13.38 12.07 -1.67
C GLY A 40 -13.56 12.30 -3.17
N LEU A 41 -13.69 13.56 -3.63
CA LEU A 41 -13.93 13.86 -5.04
C LEU A 41 -12.75 13.40 -5.90
N GLY A 42 -13.04 12.66 -6.97
CA GLY A 42 -12.00 12.11 -7.84
C GLY A 42 -11.14 11.03 -7.16
N SER A 43 -11.68 10.30 -6.18
CA SER A 43 -10.96 9.30 -5.38
C SER A 43 -9.79 9.88 -4.59
N ARG A 44 -9.88 11.14 -4.17
CA ARG A 44 -8.94 11.73 -3.22
C ARG A 44 -9.12 11.06 -1.86
N ASP A 45 -8.01 10.74 -1.20
CA ASP A 45 -8.07 10.07 0.10
C ASP A 45 -8.74 10.93 1.17
N VAL A 46 -9.59 10.28 1.96
CA VAL A 46 -10.12 10.79 3.22
C VAL A 46 -9.57 9.88 4.31
N ARG A 47 -8.81 10.46 5.23
CA ARG A 47 -8.02 9.75 6.24
C ARG A 47 -8.52 10.08 7.64
N ALA A 48 -8.01 9.35 8.63
CA ALA A 48 -8.39 9.52 10.04
C ALA A 48 -8.31 10.99 10.48
N GLY A 49 -7.21 11.67 10.13
CA GLY A 49 -7.04 13.08 10.46
C GLY A 49 -8.09 14.02 9.84
N ASP A 50 -8.64 13.70 8.66
CA ASP A 50 -9.75 14.48 8.10
C ASP A 50 -11.01 14.33 8.94
N ILE A 51 -11.30 13.10 9.37
CA ILE A 51 -12.48 12.81 10.18
C ILE A 51 -12.36 13.49 11.55
N ILE A 52 -11.17 13.47 12.16
CA ILE A 52 -10.89 14.16 13.41
C ILE A 52 -11.09 15.68 13.24
N ALA A 53 -10.53 16.28 12.20
CA ALA A 53 -10.70 17.70 11.90
C ALA A 53 -12.19 18.08 11.73
N ILE A 54 -13.01 17.20 11.14
CA ILE A 54 -14.47 17.40 11.03
C ILE A 54 -15.11 17.47 12.43
N PHE A 55 -14.81 16.54 13.32
CA PHE A 55 -15.34 16.55 14.69
C PHE A 55 -14.87 17.77 15.49
N GLU A 56 -13.59 18.14 15.37
CA GLU A 56 -13.04 19.34 16.02
C GLU A 56 -13.74 20.61 15.52
N ASN A 57 -13.96 20.73 14.21
CA ASN A 57 -14.69 21.85 13.62
C ASN A 57 -16.14 21.93 14.14
N MET A 58 -16.81 20.79 14.35
CA MET A 58 -18.16 20.75 14.93
C MET A 58 -18.18 21.17 16.41
N GLN A 59 -17.08 20.97 17.14
CA GLN A 59 -16.95 21.38 18.55
C GLN A 59 -16.49 22.83 18.71
N GLY A 60 -15.74 23.37 17.73
CA GLY A 60 -15.19 24.73 17.73
C GLY A 60 -16.24 25.84 17.72
N ARG A 61 -15.88 27.02 18.25
CA ARG A 61 -16.74 28.23 18.26
C ARG A 61 -16.04 29.43 17.63
N PRO A 62 -16.50 29.98 16.49
CA PRO A 62 -17.53 29.45 15.58
C PRO A 62 -16.95 28.45 14.57
N GLY A 63 -17.44 27.21 14.56
CA GLY A 63 -17.10 26.21 13.54
C GLY A 63 -17.56 26.59 12.14
N GLN A 64 -16.80 26.18 11.12
CA GLN A 64 -17.09 26.45 9.71
C GLN A 64 -18.24 25.57 9.22
N HIS A 65 -19.35 26.18 8.78
CA HIS A 65 -20.55 25.45 8.34
C HIS A 65 -20.35 24.60 7.08
N PHE A 66 -19.70 25.18 6.06
CA PHE A 66 -19.33 24.46 4.83
C PHE A 66 -17.83 24.35 4.72
N PHE A 67 -17.31 23.12 4.63
CA PHE A 67 -15.89 22.86 4.55
C PHE A 67 -15.54 21.82 3.49
N CYS A 68 -14.25 21.66 3.20
CA CYS A 68 -13.73 20.48 2.51
C CYS A 68 -12.63 19.83 3.35
N VAL A 69 -12.30 18.58 3.01
CA VAL A 69 -11.18 17.85 3.63
C VAL A 69 -10.41 17.08 2.56
N GLY A 70 -9.17 16.69 2.86
CA GLY A 70 -8.31 15.94 1.94
C GLY A 70 -7.74 16.72 0.76
N ILE A 71 -7.88 18.05 0.72
CA ILE A 71 -7.33 18.92 -0.33
C ILE A 71 -6.75 20.20 0.26
N ASP A 72 -5.81 20.81 -0.47
CA ASP A 72 -5.34 22.16 -0.20
C ASP A 72 -6.31 23.18 -0.83
N HIS A 73 -7.12 23.83 0.01
CA HIS A 73 -8.15 24.77 -0.42
C HIS A 73 -8.47 25.75 0.72
N PRO A 74 -8.86 27.02 0.45
CA PRO A 74 -9.21 27.99 1.49
C PRO A 74 -10.37 27.60 2.43
N LEU A 75 -11.14 26.57 2.08
CA LEU A 75 -12.25 26.04 2.88
C LEU A 75 -11.90 24.70 3.54
N ALA A 76 -10.65 24.23 3.38
CA ALA A 76 -10.22 22.96 3.90
C ALA A 76 -10.07 23.06 5.42
N LEU A 77 -10.57 22.06 6.15
CA LEU A 77 -10.26 21.93 7.56
C LEU A 77 -8.80 21.51 7.72
N GLU A 78 -8.11 22.16 8.65
CA GLU A 78 -6.74 21.81 8.99
C GLU A 78 -6.73 20.50 9.78
N ARG A 79 -5.80 19.59 9.42
CA ARG A 79 -5.58 18.36 10.19
C ARG A 79 -4.62 18.66 11.33
N THR A 80 -5.10 18.57 12.57
CA THR A 80 -4.30 18.69 13.79
C THR A 80 -3.49 17.43 14.06
N GLU A 81 -4.11 16.27 13.85
CA GLU A 81 -3.51 14.95 13.98
C GLU A 81 -3.95 14.01 12.87
N ASP A 82 -3.24 12.90 12.70
CA ASP A 82 -3.60 11.85 11.75
C ASP A 82 -3.02 10.51 12.24
N PRO A 83 -3.71 9.84 13.17
CA PRO A 83 -3.20 8.66 13.86
C PRO A 83 -3.08 7.44 12.93
N ASP A 84 -2.27 6.47 13.34
CA ASP A 84 -2.26 5.14 12.71
C ASP A 84 -3.48 4.35 13.19
N LEU A 85 -4.40 4.06 12.26
CA LEU A 85 -5.60 3.25 12.52
C LEU A 85 -5.46 1.82 12.00
N ARG A 86 -4.26 1.41 11.57
CA ARG A 86 -4.02 0.01 11.23
C ARG A 86 -4.20 -0.86 12.49
N PRO A 87 -4.70 -2.09 12.35
CA PRO A 87 -4.72 -3.02 13.47
C PRO A 87 -3.34 -3.14 14.15
N PRO A 88 -3.28 -3.35 15.47
CA PRO A 88 -2.01 -3.63 16.15
C PRO A 88 -1.27 -4.79 15.49
N GLY A 89 0.03 -4.63 15.26
CA GLY A 89 0.85 -5.63 14.57
C GLY A 89 0.63 -5.73 13.06
N ALA A 90 -0.21 -4.87 12.47
CA ALA A 90 -0.39 -4.83 11.02
C ALA A 90 0.89 -4.43 10.29
N PHE A 91 1.05 -4.99 9.10
CA PHE A 91 2.14 -4.74 8.19
C PHE A 91 1.61 -4.09 6.92
N SER A 92 2.30 -3.06 6.44
CA SER A 92 1.96 -2.36 5.22
C SER A 92 3.11 -2.36 4.23
N MET A 93 2.83 -2.76 3.00
CA MET A 93 3.76 -2.74 1.88
C MET A 93 3.27 -1.77 0.81
N ARG A 94 4.19 -0.95 0.29
CA ARG A 94 3.95 -0.12 -0.89
C ARG A 94 4.99 -0.41 -1.95
N GLY A 95 4.53 -0.86 -3.11
CA GLY A 95 5.40 -1.10 -4.26
C GLY A 95 5.28 -0.05 -5.33
N HIS A 96 6.42 0.26 -5.94
CA HIS A 96 6.58 1.14 -7.09
C HIS A 96 7.07 0.32 -8.28
N SER A 97 6.29 0.32 -9.34
CA SER A 97 6.50 -0.50 -10.53
C SER A 97 6.11 0.28 -11.78
N VAL A 98 6.28 -0.35 -12.94
CA VAL A 98 5.81 0.16 -14.23
C VAL A 98 4.67 -0.70 -14.76
N GLY A 99 3.70 -0.09 -15.43
CA GLY A 99 2.61 -0.80 -16.10
C GLY A 99 3.16 -1.78 -17.14
N GLY A 100 2.89 -3.08 -16.95
CA GLY A 100 3.42 -4.17 -17.79
C GLY A 100 4.33 -5.15 -17.05
N PHE A 101 4.83 -4.79 -15.86
CA PHE A 101 5.75 -5.63 -15.07
C PHE A 101 5.05 -6.70 -14.23
N GLY A 102 3.73 -6.89 -14.38
CA GLY A 102 2.96 -7.91 -13.64
C GLY A 102 2.67 -7.58 -12.17
N SER A 103 3.06 -6.39 -11.68
CA SER A 103 2.96 -6.00 -10.26
C SER A 103 1.57 -6.13 -9.63
N VAL A 104 0.50 -5.80 -10.36
CA VAL A 104 -0.89 -5.96 -9.86
C VAL A 104 -1.22 -7.43 -9.61
N THR A 105 -0.81 -8.33 -10.52
CA THR A 105 -1.03 -9.77 -10.35
C THR A 105 -0.18 -10.28 -9.22
N THR A 106 1.11 -9.90 -9.16
CA THR A 106 1.99 -10.22 -8.04
C THR A 106 1.40 -9.82 -6.69
N ASN A 107 0.89 -8.59 -6.56
CA ASN A 107 0.30 -8.12 -5.31
C ASN A 107 -0.92 -8.97 -4.90
N LYS A 108 -1.73 -9.40 -5.87
CA LYS A 108 -2.84 -10.34 -5.62
C LYS A 108 -2.36 -11.72 -5.19
N VAL A 109 -1.25 -12.22 -5.75
CA VAL A 109 -0.64 -13.49 -5.34
C VAL A 109 -0.11 -13.38 -3.90
N ILE A 110 0.63 -12.32 -3.57
CA ILE A 110 1.11 -12.07 -2.19
C ILE A 110 -0.08 -11.99 -1.23
N ALA A 111 -1.14 -11.27 -1.60
CA ALA A 111 -2.34 -11.16 -0.79
C ALA A 111 -3.03 -12.52 -0.58
N THR A 112 -3.10 -13.34 -1.63
CA THR A 112 -3.66 -14.70 -1.55
C THR A 112 -2.83 -15.58 -0.63
N ILE A 113 -1.50 -15.47 -0.67
CA ILE A 113 -0.62 -16.25 0.22
C ILE A 113 -0.80 -15.77 1.67
N ALA A 114 -0.83 -14.47 1.91
CA ALA A 114 -1.08 -13.93 3.25
C ALA A 114 -2.43 -14.38 3.84
N GLY A 115 -3.49 -14.43 3.03
CA GLY A 115 -4.80 -14.89 3.47
C GLY A 115 -4.93 -16.42 3.54
N ASP A 116 -4.71 -17.11 2.42
CA ASP A 116 -5.00 -18.55 2.28
C ASP A 116 -3.94 -19.44 2.96
N VAL A 117 -2.68 -18.97 3.08
CA VAL A 117 -1.57 -19.75 3.67
C VAL A 117 -1.31 -19.33 5.11
N PHE A 118 -1.29 -18.02 5.39
CA PHE A 118 -0.97 -17.51 6.73
C PHE A 118 -2.19 -17.10 7.56
N GLY A 119 -3.41 -17.23 7.02
CA GLY A 119 -4.65 -16.97 7.77
C GLY A 119 -4.87 -15.51 8.16
N LYS A 120 -4.23 -14.55 7.46
CA LYS A 120 -4.30 -13.13 7.78
C LYS A 120 -5.49 -12.44 7.07
N ASP A 121 -5.99 -11.35 7.64
CA ASP A 121 -6.83 -10.39 6.93
C ASP A 121 -5.94 -9.53 6.02
N VAL A 122 -6.35 -9.33 4.77
CA VAL A 122 -5.51 -8.70 3.76
C VAL A 122 -6.32 -7.72 2.93
N GLN A 123 -5.79 -6.51 2.83
CA GLN A 123 -6.29 -5.49 1.92
C GLN A 123 -5.22 -5.19 0.88
N ALA A 124 -5.56 -5.34 -0.40
CA ALA A 124 -4.65 -5.06 -1.51
C ALA A 124 -5.35 -4.20 -2.56
N TYR A 125 -4.73 -3.10 -2.95
CA TYR A 125 -5.26 -2.25 -4.02
C TYR A 125 -4.13 -1.60 -4.82
N PRO A 126 -4.24 -1.55 -6.16
CA PRO A 126 -3.33 -0.81 -7.00
C PRO A 126 -3.81 0.63 -7.20
N LYS A 127 -2.87 1.53 -7.48
CA LYS A 127 -3.10 2.89 -7.98
C LYS A 127 -2.35 3.04 -9.30
N TYR A 128 -3.11 3.20 -10.38
CA TYR A 128 -2.58 3.43 -11.73
C TYR A 128 -3.27 4.63 -12.37
N GLY A 129 -2.53 5.30 -13.26
CA GLY A 129 -3.07 6.36 -14.11
C GLY A 129 -3.99 5.80 -15.20
N SER A 130 -4.49 6.69 -16.06
CA SER A 130 -5.37 6.33 -17.18
C SER A 130 -4.72 5.41 -18.21
N GLU A 131 -3.39 5.41 -18.34
CA GLU A 131 -2.69 4.55 -19.29
C GLU A 131 -2.36 3.16 -18.72
N LYS A 132 -2.60 2.13 -19.55
CA LYS A 132 -2.50 0.72 -19.15
C LYS A 132 -1.07 0.15 -19.14
N LYS A 133 -0.08 0.83 -19.74
CA LYS A 133 1.32 0.35 -19.86
C LYS A 133 2.31 1.51 -19.83
N GLY A 134 3.53 1.24 -19.39
CA GLY A 134 4.66 2.18 -19.48
C GLY A 134 4.67 3.29 -18.42
N LEU A 135 3.53 3.63 -17.81
CA LEU A 135 3.48 4.61 -16.73
C LEU A 135 3.80 3.99 -15.35
N PRO A 136 4.33 4.82 -14.42
CA PRO A 136 4.47 4.44 -13.02
C PRO A 136 3.16 3.92 -12.43
N THR A 137 3.24 2.81 -11.73
CA THR A 137 2.15 2.15 -11.03
C THR A 137 2.57 1.92 -9.60
N THR A 138 1.74 2.39 -8.67
CA THR A 138 1.93 2.12 -7.23
C THR A 138 0.93 1.07 -6.82
N TYR A 139 1.30 0.18 -5.91
CA TYR A 139 0.37 -0.76 -5.32
C TYR A 139 0.59 -0.86 -3.83
N TYR A 140 -0.49 -1.16 -3.12
CA TYR A 140 -0.54 -1.16 -1.67
C TYR A 140 -1.05 -2.50 -1.19
N LEU A 141 -0.54 -2.91 -0.04
CA LEU A 141 -0.93 -4.11 0.66
C LEU A 141 -0.88 -3.83 2.16
N THR A 142 -1.93 -4.18 2.88
CA THR A 142 -1.93 -4.24 4.35
C THR A 142 -2.32 -5.64 4.75
N ILE A 143 -1.60 -6.20 5.71
CA ILE A 143 -1.82 -7.53 6.28
C ILE A 143 -1.96 -7.37 7.79
N ALA A 144 -2.98 -7.99 8.38
CA ALA A 144 -3.24 -7.92 9.81
C ALA A 144 -3.89 -9.21 10.34
N ASP A 145 -3.85 -9.42 11.65
CA ASP A 145 -4.58 -10.52 12.31
C ASP A 145 -6.07 -10.22 12.50
N SER A 146 -6.49 -8.97 12.33
CA SER A 146 -7.88 -8.54 12.42
C SER A 146 -8.28 -7.66 11.25
N HIS A 147 -9.59 -7.45 11.09
CA HIS A 147 -10.13 -6.76 9.93
C HIS A 147 -9.55 -5.35 9.69
N ILE A 148 -9.20 -5.07 8.44
CA ILE A 148 -8.61 -3.79 8.01
C ILE A 148 -9.71 -2.84 7.51
N PHE A 149 -10.03 -1.82 8.30
CA PHE A 149 -11.08 -0.83 7.97
C PHE A 149 -10.61 0.36 7.13
N SER A 150 -9.30 0.63 7.09
CA SER A 150 -8.77 1.82 6.39
C SER A 150 -8.85 1.65 4.88
N HIS A 151 -9.56 2.54 4.18
CA HIS A 151 -9.62 2.60 2.71
C HIS A 151 -8.99 3.90 2.21
N SER A 152 -7.68 4.04 2.39
CA SER A 152 -6.91 5.19 1.93
C SER A 152 -5.47 4.82 1.66
N GLU A 153 -4.72 5.68 0.96
CA GLU A 153 -3.27 5.52 0.80
C GLU A 153 -2.53 5.31 2.12
N LEU A 154 -1.51 4.45 2.06
CA LEU A 154 -0.68 4.12 3.20
C LEU A 154 0.17 5.31 3.64
N LYS A 155 -0.05 5.78 4.87
CA LYS A 155 0.83 6.73 5.55
C LYS A 155 2.00 6.08 6.26
N TYR A 156 1.81 4.86 6.74
CA TYR A 156 2.83 4.09 7.45
C TYR A 156 3.14 2.86 6.61
N VAL A 157 4.42 2.66 6.29
CA VAL A 157 4.89 1.62 5.37
C VAL A 157 6.08 0.89 5.99
N ASP A 158 5.93 -0.42 6.14
CA ASP A 158 6.92 -1.34 6.71
C ASP A 158 7.86 -1.90 5.64
N LEU A 159 7.35 -2.07 4.41
CA LEU A 159 8.14 -2.53 3.25
C LEU A 159 7.88 -1.66 2.03
N VAL A 160 8.92 -0.98 1.54
CA VAL A 160 8.91 -0.29 0.26
C VAL A 160 9.51 -1.19 -0.81
N VAL A 161 8.77 -1.46 -1.89
CA VAL A 161 9.26 -2.26 -3.01
C VAL A 161 9.54 -1.36 -4.20
N LEU A 162 10.70 -1.52 -4.84
CA LEU A 162 11.07 -0.81 -6.05
C LEU A 162 11.34 -1.81 -7.18
N ASN A 163 10.31 -2.16 -7.94
CA ASN A 163 10.48 -2.97 -9.15
C ASN A 163 11.17 -2.17 -10.26
N ASP A 164 11.02 -0.85 -10.23
CA ASP A 164 11.80 0.10 -11.03
C ASP A 164 12.42 1.17 -10.12
N THR A 165 13.75 1.28 -10.13
CA THR A 165 14.49 2.22 -9.31
C THR A 165 14.36 3.67 -9.76
N ASN A 166 13.82 3.92 -10.97
CA ASN A 166 13.49 5.28 -11.40
C ASN A 166 12.52 5.98 -10.45
N ALA A 167 11.74 5.24 -9.65
CA ALA A 167 10.89 5.81 -8.60
C ALA A 167 11.69 6.65 -7.58
N LEU A 168 12.98 6.35 -7.35
CA LEU A 168 13.87 7.16 -6.50
C LEU A 168 14.26 8.49 -7.15
N LEU A 169 14.20 8.57 -8.48
CA LEU A 169 14.57 9.76 -9.25
C LEU A 169 13.36 10.66 -9.54
N SER A 170 12.18 10.06 -9.77
CA SER A 170 10.97 10.78 -10.15
C SER A 170 10.10 11.23 -8.96
N GLY A 171 10.40 10.77 -7.74
CA GLY A 171 9.64 11.13 -6.55
C GLY A 171 10.28 10.66 -5.25
N ASN A 172 9.46 10.57 -4.20
CA ASN A 172 9.89 10.09 -2.89
C ASN A 172 9.16 8.80 -2.50
N PRO A 173 9.69 7.63 -2.86
CA PRO A 173 9.07 6.35 -2.55
C PRO A 173 9.20 5.97 -1.07
N LEU A 174 9.95 6.73 -0.27
CA LEU A 174 10.18 6.51 1.16
C LEU A 174 9.24 7.33 2.07
N VAL A 175 8.34 8.14 1.48
CA VAL A 175 7.32 8.88 2.25
C VAL A 175 6.50 7.90 3.09
N GLY A 176 6.46 8.11 4.40
CA GLY A 176 5.69 7.22 5.29
C GLY A 176 6.38 5.92 5.68
N ALA A 177 7.61 5.66 5.22
CA ALA A 177 8.40 4.54 5.76
C ALA A 177 8.55 4.70 7.28
N VAL A 178 8.26 3.66 8.05
CA VAL A 178 8.44 3.68 9.51
C VAL A 178 9.91 3.52 9.90
N GLU A 179 10.27 3.80 11.15
CA GLU A 179 11.61 3.48 11.64
C GLU A 179 11.82 1.95 11.61
N GLY A 180 12.99 1.50 11.13
CA GLY A 180 13.30 0.08 10.98
C GLY A 180 12.63 -0.61 9.77
N ALA A 181 11.91 0.15 8.93
CA ALA A 181 11.31 -0.36 7.70
C ALA A 181 12.35 -1.01 6.77
N ALA A 182 11.87 -1.76 5.80
CA ALA A 182 12.70 -2.38 4.77
C ALA A 182 12.43 -1.79 3.39
N ILE A 183 13.47 -1.77 2.55
CA ILE A 183 13.37 -1.59 1.11
C ILE A 183 13.73 -2.91 0.43
N PHE A 184 12.97 -3.34 -0.58
CA PHE A 184 13.42 -4.37 -1.53
C PHE A 184 13.40 -3.80 -2.94
N MET A 185 14.57 -3.73 -3.58
CA MET A 185 14.71 -3.03 -4.86
C MET A 185 15.40 -3.84 -5.95
N GLN A 186 15.04 -3.54 -7.20
CA GLN A 186 15.70 -4.08 -8.37
C GLN A 186 17.11 -3.51 -8.47
N SER A 187 18.12 -4.34 -8.65
CA SER A 187 19.48 -3.88 -8.92
C SER A 187 20.27 -4.92 -9.72
N PRO A 188 20.92 -4.53 -10.83
CA PRO A 188 21.83 -5.42 -11.57
C PRO A 188 23.23 -5.52 -10.94
N TYR A 189 23.52 -4.73 -9.91
CA TYR A 189 24.84 -4.69 -9.27
C TYR A 189 24.95 -5.73 -8.17
N THR A 190 26.11 -6.37 -8.08
CA THR A 190 26.39 -7.39 -7.06
C THR A 190 27.03 -6.79 -5.81
N ASP A 191 27.86 -5.76 -5.96
CA ASP A 191 28.51 -5.05 -4.84
C ASP A 191 27.50 -4.10 -4.15
N PRO A 192 27.27 -4.26 -2.83
CA PRO A 192 26.43 -3.34 -2.05
C PRO A 192 26.83 -1.87 -2.17
N LYS A 193 28.12 -1.56 -2.30
CA LYS A 193 28.62 -0.19 -2.45
C LYS A 193 28.13 0.45 -3.73
N ASP A 194 28.11 -0.31 -4.82
CA ASP A 194 27.60 0.16 -6.11
C ASP A 194 26.10 0.47 -6.05
N VAL A 195 25.32 -0.35 -5.34
CA VAL A 195 23.90 -0.08 -5.13
C VAL A 195 23.72 1.20 -4.30
N TRP A 196 24.46 1.31 -3.20
CA TRP A 196 24.33 2.42 -2.25
C TRP A 196 24.60 3.78 -2.89
N ILE A 197 25.71 3.94 -3.64
CA ILE A 197 26.07 5.24 -4.25
C ILE A 197 25.06 5.73 -5.29
N ARG A 198 24.25 4.82 -5.85
CA ARG A 198 23.21 5.15 -6.85
C ARG A 198 21.91 5.61 -6.21
N ILE A 199 21.73 5.41 -4.91
CA ILE A 199 20.59 5.96 -4.19
C ILE A 199 20.81 7.47 -3.99
N PRO A 200 19.86 8.33 -4.41
CA PRO A 200 20.00 9.77 -4.24
C PRO A 200 20.26 10.19 -2.79
N ALA A 201 21.08 11.24 -2.59
CA ALA A 201 21.55 11.65 -1.26
C ALA A 201 20.43 11.93 -0.25
N HIS A 202 19.30 12.51 -0.69
CA HIS A 202 18.16 12.78 0.18
C HIS A 202 17.44 11.50 0.65
N HIS A 203 17.38 10.47 -0.20
CA HIS A 203 16.89 9.14 0.18
C HIS A 203 17.86 8.43 1.12
N ARG A 204 19.18 8.53 0.87
CA ARG A 204 20.22 7.99 1.78
C ARG A 204 20.14 8.60 3.18
N ARG A 205 19.87 9.91 3.28
CA ARG A 205 19.59 10.57 4.57
C ARG A 205 18.37 9.94 5.25
N THR A 206 17.25 9.81 4.53
CA THR A 206 16.03 9.19 5.08
C THR A 206 16.25 7.75 5.54
N ILE A 207 17.02 6.97 4.77
CA ILE A 207 17.39 5.59 5.11
C ILE A 207 18.17 5.52 6.41
N ARG A 208 19.15 6.42 6.60
CA ARG A 208 19.93 6.50 7.84
C ARG A 208 19.08 6.95 9.02
N ASP A 209 18.37 8.07 8.87
CA ASP A 209 17.59 8.69 9.95
C ASP A 209 16.53 7.73 10.50
N LYS A 210 15.94 6.92 9.63
CA LYS A 210 14.91 5.93 9.98
C LYS A 210 15.46 4.50 10.13
N LYS A 211 16.77 4.30 10.07
CA LYS A 211 17.41 2.97 10.19
C LYS A 211 16.78 1.92 9.26
N ILE A 212 16.50 2.33 8.02
CA ILE A 212 15.86 1.48 7.01
C ILE A 212 16.85 0.43 6.52
N ARG A 213 16.42 -0.83 6.48
CA ARG A 213 17.20 -1.94 5.92
C ARG A 213 17.03 -1.99 4.41
N VAL A 214 18.12 -2.07 3.67
CA VAL A 214 18.06 -2.02 2.20
C VAL A 214 18.43 -3.37 1.62
N TYR A 215 17.45 -4.04 1.01
CA TYR A 215 17.61 -5.30 0.32
C TYR A 215 17.49 -5.11 -1.19
N TYR A 216 18.23 -5.91 -1.95
CA TYR A 216 18.18 -5.87 -3.41
C TYR A 216 18.44 -7.23 -4.04
N ALA A 217 17.96 -7.39 -5.27
CA ALA A 217 18.24 -8.54 -6.14
C ALA A 217 18.13 -8.10 -7.61
N ASP A 218 18.76 -8.85 -8.52
CA ASP A 218 18.55 -8.66 -9.96
C ASP A 218 17.33 -9.46 -10.42
N MET A 219 16.14 -8.97 -10.08
CA MET A 219 14.84 -9.51 -10.48
C MET A 219 14.71 -9.62 -12.00
N VAL A 220 15.24 -8.66 -12.76
CA VAL A 220 15.22 -8.69 -14.24
C VAL A 220 16.02 -9.88 -14.75
N LYS A 221 17.27 -10.05 -14.29
CA LYS A 221 18.11 -11.18 -14.69
C LYS A 221 17.50 -12.52 -14.26
N ILE A 222 17.06 -12.63 -13.01
CA ILE A 222 16.42 -13.85 -12.50
C ILE A 222 15.22 -14.22 -13.38
N ALA A 223 14.33 -13.28 -13.67
CA ALA A 223 13.15 -13.53 -14.47
C ALA A 223 13.49 -13.94 -15.91
N LYS A 224 14.52 -13.31 -16.52
CA LYS A 224 15.00 -13.67 -17.87
C LYS A 224 15.61 -15.08 -17.95
N GLU A 225 16.35 -15.47 -16.93
CA GLU A 225 16.99 -16.80 -16.89
C GLU A 225 15.99 -17.93 -16.65
N VAL A 226 14.86 -17.64 -16.01
CA VAL A 226 13.87 -18.63 -15.56
C VAL A 226 12.67 -18.73 -16.50
N ALA A 227 12.25 -17.63 -17.14
CA ALA A 227 11.06 -17.63 -17.97
C ALA A 227 11.24 -18.50 -19.23
N SER A 228 10.37 -19.49 -19.40
CA SER A 228 10.27 -20.27 -20.64
C SER A 228 9.62 -19.51 -21.79
N GLU A 229 8.80 -18.49 -21.49
CA GLU A 229 8.11 -17.65 -22.49
C GLU A 229 8.69 -16.22 -22.50
N PRO A 230 9.14 -15.69 -23.67
CA PRO A 230 9.72 -14.35 -23.75
C PRO A 230 8.80 -13.20 -23.29
N ASP A 231 7.47 -13.34 -23.44
CA ASP A 231 6.52 -12.30 -23.01
C ASP A 231 6.32 -12.27 -21.48
N LEU A 232 6.80 -13.29 -20.76
CA LEU A 232 6.73 -13.42 -19.31
C LEU A 232 7.97 -12.86 -18.59
N GLU A 233 9.12 -12.75 -19.26
CA GLU A 233 10.37 -12.26 -18.66
C GLU A 233 10.17 -10.97 -17.85
N MET A 234 9.43 -10.02 -18.40
CA MET A 234 9.18 -8.74 -17.72
C MET A 234 8.17 -8.85 -16.57
N ARG A 235 7.22 -9.78 -16.67
CA ARG A 235 6.13 -9.96 -15.69
C ARG A 235 6.56 -10.77 -14.46
N MET A 236 7.51 -11.68 -14.65
CA MET A 236 7.97 -12.58 -13.60
C MET A 236 8.89 -11.90 -12.58
N GLN A 237 9.37 -10.68 -12.87
CA GLN A 237 10.12 -9.86 -11.89
C GLN A 237 9.34 -9.67 -10.59
N GLY A 238 8.02 -9.47 -10.67
CA GLY A 238 7.18 -9.36 -9.49
C GLY A 238 7.15 -10.65 -8.66
N ILE A 239 7.31 -11.82 -9.28
CA ILE A 239 7.31 -13.08 -8.53
C ILE A 239 8.64 -13.30 -7.77
N VAL A 240 9.73 -12.67 -8.20
CA VAL A 240 10.97 -12.61 -7.40
C VAL A 240 10.74 -11.87 -6.08
N LEU A 241 9.94 -10.78 -6.10
CA LEU A 241 9.51 -10.08 -4.87
C LEU A 241 8.77 -11.00 -3.91
N LEU A 242 7.95 -11.95 -4.39
CA LEU A 242 7.26 -12.88 -3.50
C LEU A 242 8.25 -13.70 -2.65
N GLY A 243 9.39 -14.12 -3.23
CA GLY A 243 10.45 -14.79 -2.48
C GLY A 243 11.05 -13.90 -1.38
N ALA A 244 11.35 -12.65 -1.72
CA ALA A 244 11.84 -11.68 -0.75
C ALA A 244 10.80 -11.37 0.35
N PHE A 245 9.52 -11.26 -0.01
CA PHE A 245 8.42 -11.08 0.95
C PHE A 245 8.36 -12.21 1.98
N LEU A 246 8.46 -13.47 1.53
CA LEU A 246 8.47 -14.62 2.44
C LEU A 246 9.67 -14.62 3.40
N LYS A 247 10.82 -14.08 2.98
CA LYS A 247 12.01 -13.98 3.83
C LYS A 247 11.99 -12.78 4.77
N LEU A 248 11.43 -11.66 4.32
CA LEU A 248 11.43 -10.38 5.04
C LEU A 248 10.28 -10.26 6.04
N THR A 249 9.24 -11.07 5.91
CA THR A 249 8.08 -11.08 6.81
C THR A 249 8.12 -12.24 7.80
N PRO A 250 7.56 -12.06 9.02
CA PRO A 250 7.63 -13.08 10.06
C PRO A 250 6.59 -14.19 9.90
N TYR A 251 5.67 -14.11 8.94
CA TYR A 251 4.45 -14.92 8.91
C TYR A 251 4.68 -16.43 8.85
N ALA A 252 5.68 -16.89 8.09
CA ALA A 252 6.02 -18.31 8.04
C ALA A 252 6.46 -18.83 9.43
N LYS A 253 7.23 -18.02 10.17
CA LYS A 253 7.69 -18.35 11.53
C LYS A 253 6.55 -18.28 12.53
N GLU A 254 5.71 -17.25 12.47
CA GLU A 254 4.53 -17.09 13.33
C GLU A 254 3.53 -18.24 13.16
N ALA A 255 3.34 -18.71 11.92
CA ALA A 255 2.47 -19.83 11.61
C ALA A 255 3.10 -21.20 11.96
N ASN A 256 4.33 -21.25 12.46
CA ASN A 256 5.10 -22.48 12.72
C ASN A 256 5.16 -23.42 11.50
N MET A 257 5.26 -22.86 10.30
CA MET A 257 5.33 -23.65 9.06
C MET A 257 6.77 -23.94 8.68
N SER A 258 7.02 -25.15 8.20
CA SER A 258 8.25 -25.50 7.49
C SER A 258 8.31 -24.86 6.10
N ASP A 259 9.52 -24.75 5.54
CA ASP A 259 9.71 -24.23 4.18
C ASP A 259 8.89 -25.03 3.16
N ASP A 260 8.81 -26.36 3.29
CA ASP A 260 8.05 -27.22 2.39
C ASP A 260 6.54 -26.91 2.43
N GLU A 261 5.98 -26.68 3.61
CA GLU A 261 4.56 -26.31 3.77
C GLU A 261 4.28 -24.94 3.16
N VAL A 262 5.18 -23.97 3.37
CA VAL A 262 5.06 -22.64 2.76
C VAL A 262 5.11 -22.74 1.24
N TYR A 263 6.09 -23.46 0.69
CA TYR A 263 6.23 -23.60 -0.76
C TYR A 263 5.07 -24.39 -1.40
N ALA A 264 4.49 -25.37 -0.70
CA ALA A 264 3.27 -26.03 -1.16
C ALA A 264 2.07 -25.06 -1.24
N GLY A 265 1.91 -24.20 -0.23
CA GLY A 265 0.90 -23.13 -0.23
C GLY A 265 1.13 -22.12 -1.36
N VAL A 266 2.38 -21.70 -1.55
CA VAL A 266 2.80 -20.82 -2.66
C VAL A 266 2.46 -21.45 -4.00
N GLU A 267 2.81 -22.73 -4.22
CA GLU A 267 2.53 -23.42 -5.47
C GLU A 267 1.01 -23.48 -5.76
N LYS A 268 0.19 -23.77 -4.74
CA LYS A 268 -1.27 -23.76 -4.87
C LYS A 268 -1.78 -22.37 -5.31
N ALA A 269 -1.26 -21.30 -4.72
CA ALA A 269 -1.59 -19.93 -5.13
C ALA A 269 -1.13 -19.65 -6.57
N LEU A 270 0.11 -20.00 -6.94
CA LEU A 270 0.61 -19.83 -8.29
C LEU A 270 -0.23 -20.60 -9.32
N ARG A 271 -0.66 -21.83 -9.02
CA ARG A 271 -1.56 -22.61 -9.88
C ARG A 271 -2.90 -21.92 -10.11
N LYS A 272 -3.48 -21.28 -9.08
CA LYS A 272 -4.73 -20.51 -9.21
C LYS A 272 -4.62 -19.36 -10.21
N TYR A 273 -3.49 -18.66 -10.25
CA TYR A 273 -3.27 -17.51 -11.14
C TYR A 273 -2.70 -17.88 -12.50
N PHE A 274 -1.80 -18.86 -12.57
CA PHE A 274 -0.99 -19.16 -13.75
C PHE A 274 -1.23 -20.55 -14.34
N GLY A 275 -1.99 -21.44 -13.69
CA GLY A 275 -2.20 -22.81 -14.17
C GLY A 275 -2.81 -22.92 -15.57
N LYS A 276 -3.60 -21.92 -16.00
CA LYS A 276 -4.14 -21.84 -17.38
C LYS A 276 -3.06 -21.61 -18.45
N ARG A 277 -1.88 -21.14 -18.06
CA ARG A 277 -0.71 -20.94 -18.95
C ARG A 277 0.17 -22.18 -19.05
N GLY A 278 -0.18 -23.27 -18.38
CA GLY A 278 0.56 -24.53 -18.42
C GLY A 278 1.47 -24.74 -17.23
N GLU A 279 1.90 -25.99 -17.07
CA GLU A 279 2.69 -26.44 -15.92
C GLU A 279 4.06 -25.78 -15.86
N GLN A 280 4.73 -25.64 -17.01
CA GLN A 280 6.05 -25.03 -17.07
C GLN A 280 6.05 -23.60 -16.50
N VAL A 281 5.05 -22.79 -16.85
CA VAL A 281 4.92 -21.43 -16.32
C VAL A 281 4.74 -21.43 -14.80
N VAL A 282 4.02 -22.40 -14.22
CA VAL A 282 3.90 -22.52 -12.75
C VAL A 282 5.26 -22.81 -12.12
N GLN A 283 6.02 -23.75 -12.70
CA GLN A 283 7.36 -24.12 -12.21
C GLN A 283 8.40 -23.00 -12.36
N ASP A 284 8.35 -22.25 -13.46
CA ASP A 284 9.18 -21.07 -13.66
C ASP A 284 8.88 -20.03 -12.56
N ASN A 285 7.60 -19.78 -12.28
CA ASN A 285 7.22 -18.84 -11.21
C ASN A 285 7.67 -19.33 -9.84
N LEU A 286 7.53 -20.62 -9.53
CA LEU A 286 8.02 -21.21 -8.29
C LEU A 286 9.56 -21.06 -8.16
N THR A 287 10.28 -21.23 -9.26
CA THR A 287 11.73 -21.03 -9.32
C THR A 287 12.10 -19.57 -9.06
N CYS A 288 11.37 -18.61 -9.63
CA CYS A 288 11.54 -17.19 -9.33
C CYS A 288 11.32 -16.88 -7.84
N VAL A 289 10.33 -17.50 -7.18
CA VAL A 289 10.13 -17.34 -5.72
C VAL A 289 11.34 -17.85 -4.95
N LYS A 290 11.81 -19.06 -5.25
CA LYS A 290 12.99 -19.65 -4.58
C LYS A 290 14.23 -18.78 -4.74
N ARG A 291 14.51 -18.33 -5.96
CA ARG A 291 15.65 -17.45 -6.26
C ARG A 291 15.52 -16.09 -5.59
N GLY A 292 14.32 -15.50 -5.54
CA GLY A 292 14.07 -14.26 -4.79
C GLY A 292 14.36 -14.39 -3.29
N TYR A 293 14.05 -15.53 -2.70
CA TYR A 293 14.35 -15.83 -1.30
C TYR A 293 15.86 -16.01 -1.06
N SER A 294 16.55 -16.76 -1.93
CA SER A 294 17.96 -17.14 -1.73
C SER A 294 18.97 -16.08 -2.20
N GLU A 295 18.68 -15.36 -3.28
CA GLU A 295 19.64 -14.46 -3.93
C GLU A 295 19.55 -13.00 -3.47
N MET A 296 18.52 -12.63 -2.68
CA MET A 296 18.44 -11.27 -2.14
C MET A 296 19.64 -10.98 -1.23
N ARG A 297 20.20 -9.77 -1.39
CA ARG A 297 21.33 -9.26 -0.61
C ARG A 297 20.90 -8.07 0.22
N GLU A 298 21.60 -7.82 1.31
CA GLU A 298 21.43 -6.65 2.16
C GLU A 298 22.62 -5.70 1.98
N ILE A 299 22.37 -4.39 1.94
CA ILE A 299 23.43 -3.39 2.07
C ILE A 299 23.83 -3.33 3.55
N PRO A 300 25.11 -3.62 3.90
CA PRO A 300 25.55 -3.63 5.29
C PRO A 300 25.29 -2.29 6.00
N GLN A 301 24.91 -2.36 7.27
CA GLN A 301 24.59 -1.16 8.06
C GLN A 301 25.83 -0.28 8.28
N GLU A 302 27.02 -0.89 8.34
CA GLU A 302 28.29 -0.18 8.45
C GLU A 302 28.55 0.69 7.21
N LEU A 303 28.22 0.17 6.02
CA LEU A 303 28.34 0.91 4.78
C LEU A 303 27.36 2.09 4.75
N ILE A 304 26.12 1.87 5.20
CA ILE A 304 25.09 2.92 5.31
C ILE A 304 25.51 4.01 6.30
N ALA A 305 26.19 3.66 7.40
CA ALA A 305 26.62 4.60 8.44
C ALA A 305 27.90 5.38 8.11
N SER A 306 28.73 4.87 7.19
CA SER A 306 30.07 5.43 6.89
C SER A 306 30.10 6.68 6.01
N GLU A 307 28.96 7.13 5.48
CA GLU A 307 28.78 8.34 4.65
C GLU A 307 27.69 9.26 5.21
#